data_AF-A0A098F574-F1
#
_entry.id   AF-A0A098F574-F1
#
_cell.length_a   1.000
_cell.length_b   1.000
_cell.length_c   1.000
_cell.angle_alpha   90.00
_cell.angle_beta   90.00
_cell.angle_gamma   90.00
#
_symmetry.space_group_name_H-M   'P 1'
#
loop_
_entity.id
_entity.type
_entity.pdbx_description
1 polymer ?
#
loop_
_entity_poly.entity_id
_entity_poly.type
_entity_poly.pdbx_seq_one_letter_code
_entity_poly.pdbx_strand_id
1 'polypeptide(L)'
;MSVYYVHLAVPITQPNSTYFAGWERANPEPFMFDKPDRFTLFRRKGEPGIQLAKDDRNNWYFMTMFRSESLSGLKWARQAARPAYVEEGFDLPLLDLLQSEGITILENGFDKAFAHTSVFVDNVNDFPSRLQARLANADGEDDPAVVNNIHFVGNLFKGKRTRYIAGAETKSFATLTENEQYFEEIHLKTNAFLYLLYFLYYHKHQILPSKQMVPRLLGNLWASKQAMNADWNPSLLQTEQLKEMD
;
A
#
# COMPACT_ATOMS: atom_id res chain seq x y z
N MET A 1 0.37 21.31 -7.66
CA MET A 1 0.04 20.57 -6.42
C MET A 1 -0.01 19.10 -6.74
N SER A 2 0.63 18.26 -5.94
CA SER A 2 0.65 16.81 -6.18
C SER A 2 -0.63 16.17 -5.65
N VAL A 3 -1.22 15.26 -6.43
CA VAL A 3 -2.34 14.43 -5.98
C VAL A 3 -1.77 13.08 -5.55
N TYR A 4 -2.04 12.70 -4.32
CA TYR A 4 -1.62 11.44 -3.74
C TYR A 4 -2.74 10.41 -3.79
N TYR A 5 -2.36 9.16 -3.92
CA TYR A 5 -3.26 8.01 -3.89
C TYR A 5 -2.84 7.07 -2.78
N VAL A 6 -3.80 6.42 -2.16
CA VAL A 6 -3.55 5.35 -1.18
C VAL A 6 -4.45 4.17 -1.46
N HIS A 7 -3.83 3.03 -1.76
CA HIS A 7 -4.49 1.74 -1.82
C HIS A 7 -4.36 1.07 -0.46
N LEU A 8 -5.48 0.62 0.08
CA LEU A 8 -5.58 0.16 1.45
C LEU A 8 -6.03 -1.29 1.51
N ALA A 9 -5.55 -2.00 2.52
CA ALA A 9 -6.02 -3.32 2.85
C ALA A 9 -6.15 -3.52 4.36
N VAL A 10 -7.31 -3.98 4.79
CA VAL A 10 -7.65 -4.22 6.19
C VAL A 10 -7.91 -5.71 6.38
N PRO A 11 -7.21 -6.40 7.29
CA PRO A 11 -7.58 -7.75 7.69
C PRO A 11 -8.98 -7.75 8.29
N ILE A 12 -9.85 -8.63 7.82
CA ILE A 12 -11.25 -8.73 8.25
C ILE A 12 -11.60 -10.17 8.62
N THR A 13 -12.69 -10.34 9.35
CA THR A 13 -13.32 -11.65 9.45
C THR A 13 -13.96 -12.03 8.12
N GLN A 14 -14.21 -13.32 7.91
CA GLN A 14 -14.89 -13.77 6.69
C GLN A 14 -16.28 -13.11 6.60
N PRO A 15 -16.58 -12.38 5.50
CA PRO A 15 -17.91 -11.82 5.30
C PRO A 15 -18.97 -12.92 5.19
N ASN A 16 -20.20 -12.61 5.62
CA ASN A 16 -21.33 -13.52 5.44
C ASN A 16 -21.57 -13.80 3.94
N SER A 17 -22.03 -14.99 3.60
CA SER A 17 -22.40 -15.40 2.25
C SER A 17 -23.32 -14.40 1.52
N THR A 18 -24.22 -13.73 2.24
CA THR A 18 -25.13 -12.72 1.70
C THR A 18 -24.42 -11.42 1.27
N TYR A 19 -23.25 -11.12 1.85
CA TYR A 19 -22.45 -9.95 1.50
C TYR A 19 -21.95 -10.01 0.05
N PHE A 20 -21.80 -11.23 -0.50
CA PHE A 20 -21.34 -11.46 -1.88
C PHE A 20 -22.44 -11.28 -2.94
N ALA A 21 -23.66 -10.90 -2.56
CA ALA A 21 -24.71 -10.60 -3.53
C ALA A 21 -24.28 -9.47 -4.47
N GLY A 22 -24.21 -9.74 -5.78
CA GLY A 22 -23.76 -8.78 -6.80
C GLY A 22 -22.24 -8.62 -6.93
N TRP A 23 -21.44 -9.46 -6.26
CA TRP A 23 -19.99 -9.47 -6.43
C TRP A 23 -19.55 -10.38 -7.58
N GLU A 24 -18.56 -9.92 -8.33
CA GLU A 24 -17.92 -10.70 -9.39
C GLU A 24 -16.62 -11.29 -8.85
N ARG A 25 -16.41 -12.60 -9.02
CA ARG A 25 -15.10 -13.20 -8.78
C ARG A 25 -14.15 -12.71 -9.89
N ALA A 26 -13.08 -12.03 -9.49
CA ALA A 26 -12.04 -11.63 -10.43
C ALA A 26 -11.08 -12.79 -10.67
N ASN A 27 -10.83 -13.09 -11.94
CA ASN A 27 -9.78 -14.03 -12.32
C ASN A 27 -8.45 -13.27 -12.29
N PRO A 28 -7.49 -13.64 -11.41
CA PRO A 28 -6.16 -13.07 -11.46
C PRO A 28 -5.49 -13.47 -12.78
N GLU A 29 -4.69 -12.55 -13.33
CA GLU A 29 -3.88 -12.87 -14.51
C GLU A 29 -2.90 -14.00 -14.18
N PRO A 30 -2.64 -14.95 -15.10
CA PRO A 30 -1.82 -16.14 -14.81
C PRO A 30 -0.42 -15.85 -14.29
N PHE A 31 0.13 -14.68 -14.62
CA PHE A 31 1.48 -14.28 -14.24
C PHE A 31 1.53 -13.61 -12.85
N MET A 32 0.41 -13.14 -12.31
CA MET A 32 0.39 -12.36 -11.06
C MET A 32 0.99 -13.14 -9.88
N PHE A 33 0.77 -14.45 -9.82
CA PHE A 33 1.21 -15.29 -8.70
C PHE A 33 1.85 -16.58 -9.20
N ASP A 34 2.77 -17.13 -8.41
CA ASP A 34 3.41 -18.42 -8.74
C ASP A 34 2.43 -19.60 -8.73
N LYS A 35 1.32 -19.44 -8.00
CA LYS A 35 0.22 -20.39 -7.98
C LYS A 35 -1.09 -19.66 -8.26
N PRO A 36 -1.99 -20.25 -9.08
CA PRO A 36 -3.24 -19.61 -9.45
C PRO A 36 -4.19 -19.39 -8.26
N ASP A 37 -3.97 -20.08 -7.14
CA ASP A 37 -4.82 -20.05 -5.95
C ASP A 37 -4.28 -19.18 -4.81
N ARG A 38 -3.15 -18.46 -4.99
CA ARG A 38 -2.57 -17.60 -3.92
C ARG A 38 -3.55 -16.61 -3.34
N PHE A 39 -4.39 -16.03 -4.21
CA PHE A 39 -5.49 -15.17 -3.82
C PHE A 39 -6.73 -15.48 -4.65
N THR A 40 -7.88 -15.54 -3.99
CA THR A 40 -9.18 -15.41 -4.62
C THR A 40 -9.68 -13.99 -4.42
N LEU A 41 -9.96 -13.30 -5.53
CA LEU A 41 -10.38 -11.91 -5.54
C LEU A 41 -11.87 -11.80 -5.86
N PHE A 42 -12.57 -10.92 -5.16
CA PHE A 42 -13.95 -10.53 -5.44
C PHE A 42 -13.99 -9.02 -5.64
N ARG A 43 -14.75 -8.54 -6.62
CA ARG A 43 -14.89 -7.13 -6.93
C ARG A 43 -16.36 -6.76 -7.02
N ARG A 44 -16.70 -5.56 -6.54
CA ARG A 44 -17.99 -4.93 -6.77
C ARG A 44 -17.75 -3.65 -7.57
N LYS A 45 -18.43 -3.51 -8.71
CA LYS A 45 -18.34 -2.30 -9.53
C LYS A 45 -19.06 -1.14 -8.80
N GLY A 46 -18.44 0.03 -8.74
CA GLY A 46 -18.95 1.22 -8.05
C GLY A 46 -17.83 2.15 -7.61
N GLU A 47 -18.21 3.30 -7.06
CA GLU A 47 -17.31 4.28 -6.44
C GLU A 47 -17.66 4.38 -4.93
N PRO A 48 -16.71 4.17 -4.01
CA PRO A 48 -15.33 3.78 -4.26
C PRO A 48 -15.23 2.34 -4.78
N GLY A 49 -14.15 2.04 -5.51
CA GLY A 49 -13.85 0.67 -5.95
C GLY A 49 -13.47 -0.22 -4.77
N ILE A 50 -14.33 -1.20 -4.44
CA ILE A 50 -14.10 -2.15 -3.34
C ILE A 50 -13.72 -3.52 -3.89
N GLN A 51 -12.71 -4.13 -3.26
CA GLN A 51 -12.30 -5.50 -3.53
C GLN A 51 -12.19 -6.29 -2.22
N LEU A 52 -12.49 -7.59 -2.28
CA LEU A 52 -12.14 -8.53 -1.22
C LEU A 52 -11.07 -9.46 -1.76
N ALA A 53 -10.09 -9.77 -0.91
CA ALA A 53 -9.08 -10.76 -1.19
C ALA A 53 -9.10 -11.83 -0.11
N LYS A 54 -9.12 -13.10 -0.53
CA LYS A 54 -8.92 -14.26 0.33
C LYS A 54 -7.62 -14.94 -0.06
N ASP A 55 -6.66 -15.04 0.84
CA ASP A 55 -5.42 -15.76 0.55
C ASP A 55 -5.59 -17.30 0.63
N ASP A 56 -4.59 -18.03 0.15
CA ASP A 56 -4.53 -19.50 0.19
C ASP A 56 -4.44 -20.11 1.61
N ARG A 57 -4.42 -19.27 2.65
CA ARG A 57 -4.43 -19.65 4.07
C ARG A 57 -5.69 -19.15 4.79
N ASN A 58 -6.75 -18.86 4.05
CA ASN A 58 -8.06 -18.42 4.54
C ASN A 58 -8.08 -17.07 5.28
N ASN A 59 -7.09 -16.21 5.05
CA ASN A 59 -7.10 -14.85 5.56
C ASN A 59 -7.88 -13.95 4.61
N TRP A 60 -8.77 -13.13 5.16
CA TRP A 60 -9.61 -12.21 4.41
C TRP A 60 -9.13 -10.77 4.58
N TYR A 61 -9.22 -10.02 3.49
CA TYR A 61 -8.83 -8.63 3.42
C TYR A 61 -9.90 -7.82 2.69
N PHE A 62 -10.31 -6.71 3.29
CA PHE A 62 -11.07 -5.66 2.64
C PHE A 62 -10.10 -4.67 2.00
N MET A 63 -10.31 -4.34 0.73
CA MET A 63 -9.42 -3.48 -0.04
C MET A 63 -10.19 -2.35 -0.72
N THR A 64 -9.64 -1.15 -0.67
CA THR A 64 -10.21 0.05 -1.28
C THR A 64 -9.09 1.02 -1.66
N MET A 65 -9.44 2.14 -2.30
CA MET A 65 -8.50 3.22 -2.56
C MET A 65 -9.12 4.59 -2.32
N PHE A 66 -8.29 5.54 -1.92
CA PHE A 66 -8.64 6.96 -1.80
C PHE A 66 -7.60 7.82 -2.50
N ARG A 67 -7.99 9.07 -2.78
CA ARG A 67 -7.09 10.13 -3.27
C ARG A 67 -7.13 11.33 -2.33
N SER A 68 -6.03 12.05 -2.24
CA SER A 68 -5.89 13.23 -1.39
C SER A 68 -4.95 14.24 -2.02
N GLU A 69 -5.17 15.53 -1.77
CA GLU A 69 -4.27 16.62 -2.17
C GLU A 69 -3.20 16.93 -1.10
N SER A 70 -3.28 16.28 0.07
CA SER A 70 -2.34 16.42 1.19
C SER A 70 -1.91 15.08 1.78
N LEU A 71 -0.77 15.05 2.47
CA LEU A 71 -0.30 13.86 3.19
C LEU A 71 -1.18 13.59 4.42
N SER A 72 -1.65 14.63 5.10
CA SER A 72 -2.63 14.52 6.20
C SER A 72 -3.89 13.77 5.75
N GLY A 73 -4.40 14.04 4.54
CA GLY A 73 -5.55 13.29 4.03
C GLY A 73 -5.26 11.79 3.84
N LEU A 74 -4.03 11.40 3.45
CA LEU A 74 -3.64 9.98 3.38
C LEU A 74 -3.55 9.35 4.77
N LYS A 75 -2.97 10.08 5.74
CA LYS A 75 -2.87 9.66 7.15
C LYS A 75 -4.23 9.33 7.72
N TRP A 76 -5.22 10.18 7.49
CA TRP A 76 -6.58 9.98 7.99
C TRP A 76 -7.35 8.92 7.20
N ALA A 77 -7.16 8.86 5.88
CA ALA A 77 -7.80 7.86 5.03
C ALA A 77 -7.42 6.41 5.39
N ARG A 78 -6.26 6.15 6.02
CA ARG A 78 -5.83 4.78 6.37
C ARG A 78 -6.36 4.25 7.70
N GLN A 79 -7.02 5.07 8.51
CA GLN A 79 -7.46 4.68 9.85
C GLN A 79 -8.58 3.64 9.75
N ALA A 80 -8.34 2.44 10.30
CA ALA A 80 -9.32 1.35 10.34
C ALA A 80 -10.07 1.31 11.69
N ALA A 81 -9.59 2.05 12.68
CA ALA A 81 -10.25 2.31 13.97
C ALA A 81 -10.10 3.80 14.33
N ARG A 82 -11.02 4.35 15.11
CA ARG A 82 -10.95 5.75 15.56
C ARG A 82 -9.85 5.89 16.62
N PRO A 83 -8.81 6.71 16.39
CA PRO A 83 -7.80 6.96 17.41
C PRO A 83 -8.41 7.71 18.60
N ALA A 84 -7.96 7.41 19.82
CA ALA A 84 -8.55 7.96 21.06
C ALA A 84 -8.47 9.49 21.18
N TYR A 85 -7.55 10.13 20.46
CA TYR A 85 -7.34 11.57 20.46
C TYR A 85 -8.10 12.30 19.35
N VAL A 86 -8.84 11.58 18.51
CA VAL A 86 -9.64 12.17 17.43
C VAL A 86 -11.08 12.32 17.90
N GLU A 87 -11.63 13.52 17.78
CA GLU A 87 -13.00 13.84 18.16
C GLU A 87 -14.03 12.99 17.37
N GLU A 88 -15.19 12.76 17.97
CA GLU A 88 -16.32 12.15 17.26
C GLU A 88 -16.77 13.05 16.10
N GLY A 89 -17.14 12.44 14.97
CA GLY A 89 -17.57 13.18 13.77
C GLY A 89 -16.43 13.67 12.86
N PHE A 90 -15.16 13.53 13.26
CA PHE A 90 -14.05 13.69 12.30
C PHE A 90 -14.10 12.60 11.24
N ASP A 91 -13.97 13.01 9.97
CA ASP A 91 -14.03 12.14 8.79
C ASP A 91 -12.86 11.15 8.78
N LEU A 92 -13.20 9.86 8.83
CA LEU A 92 -12.25 8.76 8.76
C LEU A 92 -12.71 7.83 7.63
N PRO A 93 -12.39 8.15 6.35
CA PRO A 93 -13.05 7.57 5.19
C PRO A 93 -13.09 6.04 5.16
N LEU A 94 -12.00 5.38 5.58
CA LEU A 94 -11.94 3.93 5.64
C LEU A 94 -12.81 3.34 6.75
N LEU A 95 -12.76 3.93 7.95
CA LEU A 95 -13.58 3.48 9.08
C LEU A 95 -15.06 3.61 8.74
N ASP A 96 -15.47 4.77 8.21
CA ASP A 96 -16.85 5.05 7.86
C ASP A 96 -17.33 4.11 6.75
N LEU A 97 -16.46 3.81 5.77
CA LEU A 97 -16.75 2.83 4.72
C LEU A 97 -16.92 1.41 5.30
N LEU A 98 -16.00 0.94 6.15
CA LEU A 98 -16.09 -0.38 6.78
C LEU A 98 -17.38 -0.54 7.59
N GLN A 99 -17.78 0.49 8.34
CA GLN A 99 -19.01 0.50 9.12
C GLN A 99 -20.25 0.44 8.21
N SER A 100 -20.27 1.24 7.14
CA SER A 100 -21.38 1.26 6.17
C SER A 100 -21.55 -0.10 5.46
N GLU A 101 -20.46 -0.82 5.25
CA GLU A 101 -20.45 -2.16 4.65
C GLU A 101 -20.74 -3.29 5.67
N GLY A 102 -20.88 -2.96 6.97
CA GLY A 102 -21.06 -3.96 8.03
C GLY A 102 -19.88 -4.92 8.15
N ILE A 103 -18.68 -4.48 7.77
CA ILE A 103 -17.46 -5.29 7.77
C ILE A 103 -16.83 -5.27 9.15
N THR A 104 -16.59 -6.46 9.71
CA THR A 104 -15.87 -6.61 10.98
C THR A 104 -14.37 -6.74 10.72
N ILE A 105 -13.60 -5.78 11.23
CA ILE A 105 -12.14 -5.82 11.20
C ILE A 105 -11.61 -6.94 12.11
N LEU A 106 -10.51 -7.57 11.70
CA LEU A 106 -9.79 -8.52 12.54
C LEU A 106 -8.83 -7.75 13.44
N GLU A 107 -9.25 -7.45 14.66
CA GLU A 107 -8.42 -6.72 15.64
C GLU A 107 -7.13 -7.48 15.95
N ASN A 108 -6.00 -6.82 15.70
CA ASN A 108 -4.67 -7.37 15.94
C ASN A 108 -3.73 -6.34 16.59
N GLY A 109 -4.29 -5.41 17.36
CA GLY A 109 -3.55 -4.37 18.08
C GLY A 109 -2.97 -3.27 17.18
N PHE A 110 -3.42 -3.16 15.93
CA PHE A 110 -2.99 -2.11 15.00
C PHE A 110 -4.22 -1.41 14.42
N ASP A 111 -4.28 -0.09 14.57
CA ASP A 111 -5.42 0.78 14.25
C ASP A 111 -5.47 1.24 12.79
N LYS A 112 -4.43 0.93 12.01
CA LYS A 112 -4.25 1.39 10.62
C LYS A 112 -4.29 0.24 9.62
N ALA A 113 -4.79 0.53 8.43
CA ALA A 113 -4.72 -0.40 7.31
C ALA A 113 -3.28 -0.57 6.79
N PHE A 114 -3.03 -1.70 6.14
CA PHE A 114 -1.86 -1.80 5.25
C PHE A 114 -2.06 -0.82 4.10
N ALA A 115 -0.99 -0.10 3.73
CA ALA A 115 -1.11 0.95 2.73
C ALA A 115 -0.02 0.87 1.65
N HIS A 116 -0.44 1.11 0.41
CA HIS A 116 0.44 1.42 -0.69
C HIS A 116 0.10 2.82 -1.19
N THR A 117 0.97 3.77 -0.90
CA THR A 117 0.81 5.16 -1.35
C THR A 117 1.44 5.35 -2.72
N SER A 118 0.90 6.26 -3.51
CA SER A 118 1.35 6.46 -4.88
C SER A 118 1.23 7.92 -5.30
N VAL A 119 2.22 8.42 -6.03
CA VAL A 119 2.20 9.79 -6.55
C VAL A 119 2.93 9.87 -7.89
N PHE A 120 2.38 10.65 -8.80
CA PHE A 120 3.02 11.07 -10.04
C PHE A 120 3.75 12.39 -9.82
N VAL A 121 4.97 12.50 -10.33
CA VAL A 121 5.79 13.72 -10.24
C VAL A 121 6.48 14.00 -11.57
N ASP A 122 6.76 15.25 -11.85
CA ASP A 122 7.47 15.64 -13.07
C ASP A 122 8.91 15.13 -13.10
N ASN A 123 9.57 15.12 -11.93
CA ASN A 123 10.94 14.65 -11.74
C ASN A 123 11.10 14.05 -10.34
N VAL A 124 11.48 12.78 -10.28
CA VAL A 124 11.71 12.04 -9.02
C VAL A 124 12.82 12.68 -8.18
N ASN A 125 13.84 13.26 -8.80
CA ASN A 125 14.97 13.84 -8.07
C ASN A 125 14.61 15.18 -7.40
N ASP A 126 13.57 15.86 -7.91
CA ASP A 126 13.11 17.13 -7.37
C ASP A 126 12.08 16.93 -6.24
N PHE A 127 11.59 15.69 -6.06
CA PHE A 127 10.66 15.35 -4.99
C PHE A 127 11.44 15.04 -3.68
N PRO A 128 11.33 15.87 -2.62
CA PRO A 128 12.19 15.77 -1.44
C PRO A 128 12.16 14.39 -0.77
N SER A 129 13.33 13.90 -0.35
CA SER A 129 13.46 12.60 0.35
C SER A 129 12.63 12.53 1.63
N ARG A 130 12.44 13.66 2.32
CA ARG A 130 11.55 13.76 3.49
C ARG A 130 10.08 13.51 3.13
N LEU A 131 9.61 14.05 2.00
CA LEU A 131 8.25 13.79 1.52
C LEU A 131 8.11 12.35 1.00
N GLN A 132 9.16 11.78 0.39
CA GLN A 132 9.22 10.35 0.04
C GLN A 132 9.06 9.46 1.27
N ALA A 133 9.75 9.77 2.37
CA ALA A 133 9.65 9.04 3.63
C ALA A 133 8.24 9.12 4.23
N ARG A 134 7.68 10.34 4.32
CA ARG A 134 6.30 10.53 4.80
C ARG A 134 5.29 9.75 3.96
N LEU A 135 5.44 9.82 2.64
CA LEU A 135 4.59 9.07 1.70
C LEU A 135 4.70 7.56 1.95
N ALA A 136 5.90 7.00 2.06
CA ALA A 136 6.14 5.57 2.29
C ALA A 136 5.58 5.08 3.64
N ASN A 137 5.53 5.96 4.63
CA ASN A 137 4.95 5.68 5.94
C ASN A 137 3.45 6.01 6.06
N ALA A 138 2.86 6.62 5.02
CA ALA A 138 1.53 7.21 5.04
C ALA A 138 1.32 8.13 6.26
N ASP A 139 2.31 8.98 6.51
CA ASP A 139 2.36 9.96 7.57
C ASP A 139 1.90 11.33 7.07
N GLY A 140 1.20 12.07 7.92
CA GLY A 140 0.79 13.45 7.66
C GLY A 140 1.95 14.43 7.71
N GLU A 141 1.71 15.69 7.36
CA GLU A 141 2.71 16.75 7.47
C GLU A 141 3.16 16.97 8.93
N ASP A 142 2.24 16.76 9.88
CA ASP A 142 2.37 16.98 11.32
C ASP A 142 3.11 15.86 12.05
N ASP A 143 3.20 14.67 11.47
CA ASP A 143 3.80 13.52 12.15
C ASP A 143 5.33 13.70 12.35
N PRO A 144 5.89 13.19 13.45
CA PRO A 144 7.33 13.19 13.66
C PRO A 144 8.04 12.30 12.63
N ALA A 145 9.20 12.74 12.14
CA ALA A 145 10.05 11.90 11.32
C ALA A 145 10.81 10.92 12.22
N VAL A 146 10.46 9.63 12.15
CA VAL A 146 11.10 8.57 12.97
C VAL A 146 12.31 7.94 12.28
N VAL A 147 12.43 8.11 10.95
CA VAL A 147 13.52 7.56 10.14
C VAL A 147 14.38 8.68 9.54
N ASN A 148 15.70 8.48 9.54
CA ASN A 148 16.67 9.44 8.99
C ASN A 148 17.10 9.11 7.55
N ASN A 149 16.62 7.99 7.01
CA ASN A 149 16.96 7.53 5.66
C ASN A 149 15.82 6.76 5.00
N ILE A 150 15.63 6.98 3.70
CA ILE A 150 14.78 6.14 2.86
C ILE A 150 15.60 4.99 2.27
N HIS A 151 15.01 3.81 2.17
CA HIS A 151 15.50 2.73 1.31
C HIS A 151 14.58 2.66 0.10
N PHE A 152 15.16 2.55 -1.09
CA PHE A 152 14.37 2.44 -2.31
C PHE A 152 15.01 1.56 -3.37
N VAL A 153 14.16 1.05 -4.27
CA VAL A 153 14.55 0.43 -5.54
C VAL A 153 14.12 1.37 -6.67
N GLY A 154 15.06 1.69 -7.55
CA GLY A 154 14.81 2.51 -8.73
C GLY A 154 14.60 1.66 -9.99
N ASN A 155 13.70 2.10 -10.86
CA ASN A 155 13.54 1.61 -12.23
C ASN A 155 13.66 2.78 -13.21
N LEU A 156 14.31 2.56 -14.35
CA LEU A 156 14.40 3.50 -15.46
C LEU A 156 13.82 2.84 -16.71
N PHE A 157 12.71 3.36 -17.20
CA PHE A 157 12.08 2.88 -18.42
C PHE A 157 11.83 4.03 -19.38
N LYS A 158 12.39 3.96 -20.59
CA LYS A 158 12.31 5.01 -21.62
C LYS A 158 12.65 6.42 -21.09
N GLY A 159 13.69 6.49 -20.24
CA GLY A 159 14.14 7.76 -19.65
C GLY A 159 13.30 8.27 -18.47
N LYS A 160 12.20 7.60 -18.11
CA LYS A 160 11.33 7.94 -16.98
C LYS A 160 11.66 7.07 -15.76
N ARG A 161 11.78 7.70 -14.60
CA ARG A 161 12.15 7.03 -13.35
C ARG A 161 10.92 6.65 -12.54
N THR A 162 11.06 5.53 -11.83
CA THR A 162 10.14 5.10 -10.77
C THR A 162 10.96 4.70 -9.56
N ARG A 163 10.56 5.14 -8.36
CA ARG A 163 11.08 4.65 -7.09
C ARG A 163 10.00 3.89 -6.35
N TYR A 164 10.36 2.71 -5.87
CA TYR A 164 9.61 1.97 -4.85
C TYR A 164 10.31 2.19 -3.52
N ILE A 165 9.57 2.56 -2.48
CA ILE A 165 10.14 3.06 -1.22
C ILE A 165 9.48 2.32 -0.06
N ALA A 166 10.28 1.71 0.82
CA ALA A 166 9.75 1.01 2.00
C ALA A 166 9.41 2.00 3.12
N GLY A 167 8.23 1.87 3.71
CA GLY A 167 7.93 2.43 5.02
C GLY A 167 8.61 1.61 6.11
N ALA A 168 8.99 2.26 7.20
CA ALA A 168 9.59 1.61 8.35
C ALA A 168 8.50 1.32 9.39
N GLU A 169 8.23 0.04 9.64
CA GLU A 169 7.33 -0.43 10.72
C GLU A 169 5.86 0.03 10.64
N THR A 170 5.47 0.78 9.61
CA THR A 170 4.13 1.37 9.43
C THR A 170 3.14 0.51 8.65
N LYS A 171 3.53 -0.71 8.26
CA LYS A 171 2.77 -1.57 7.33
C LYS A 171 2.41 -0.81 6.04
N SER A 172 3.33 0.01 5.54
CA SER A 172 3.13 0.73 4.29
C SER A 172 4.39 0.84 3.44
N PHE A 173 4.20 1.22 2.19
CA PHE A 173 5.25 1.51 1.23
C PHE A 173 4.71 2.47 0.15
N ALA A 174 5.61 3.09 -0.63
CA ALA A 174 5.24 4.04 -1.67
C ALA A 174 5.76 3.66 -3.07
N THR A 175 5.03 4.13 -4.08
CA THR A 175 5.52 4.25 -5.46
C THR A 175 5.50 5.71 -5.90
N LEU A 176 6.65 6.20 -6.35
CA LEU A 176 6.84 7.55 -6.92
C LEU A 176 7.28 7.39 -8.38
N THR A 177 6.63 8.04 -9.35
CA THR A 177 6.99 7.86 -10.77
C THR A 177 6.85 9.12 -11.62
N GLU A 178 7.71 9.23 -12.63
CA GLU A 178 7.67 10.21 -13.72
C GLU A 178 6.92 9.69 -14.96
N ASN A 179 6.50 8.43 -14.94
CA ASN A 179 5.86 7.79 -16.08
C ASN A 179 4.34 7.85 -15.93
N GLU A 180 3.74 8.90 -16.47
CA GLU A 180 2.29 9.16 -16.42
C GLU A 180 1.48 7.99 -17.00
N GLN A 181 1.87 7.49 -18.18
CA GLN A 181 1.18 6.37 -18.82
C GLN A 181 1.20 5.12 -17.91
N TYR A 182 2.38 4.78 -17.36
CA TYR A 182 2.47 3.70 -16.39
C TYR A 182 1.60 3.98 -15.17
N PHE A 183 1.60 5.21 -14.66
CA PHE A 183 0.87 5.59 -13.45
C PHE A 183 -0.64 5.41 -13.62
N GLU A 184 -1.23 6.02 -14.65
CA GLU A 184 -2.67 6.07 -14.84
C GLU A 184 -3.24 4.80 -15.46
N GLU A 185 -2.57 4.24 -16.45
CA GLU A 185 -3.12 3.11 -17.22
C GLU A 185 -2.86 1.76 -16.57
N ILE A 186 -1.78 1.65 -15.78
CA ILE A 186 -1.30 0.36 -15.26
C ILE A 186 -1.24 0.37 -13.73
N HIS A 187 -0.60 1.37 -13.14
CA HIS A 187 -0.29 1.37 -11.72
C HIS A 187 -1.53 1.51 -10.86
N LEU A 188 -2.26 2.61 -11.02
CA LEU A 188 -3.47 2.89 -10.23
C LEU A 188 -4.56 1.83 -10.45
N LYS A 189 -4.70 1.33 -11.69
CA LYS A 189 -5.74 0.37 -12.08
C LYS A 189 -5.44 -1.07 -11.67
N THR A 190 -4.17 -1.47 -11.59
CA THR A 190 -3.80 -2.87 -11.41
C THR A 190 -2.62 -3.06 -10.46
N ASN A 191 -1.46 -2.47 -10.74
CA ASN A 191 -0.25 -2.83 -9.98
C ASN A 191 -0.30 -2.39 -8.52
N ALA A 192 -1.00 -1.30 -8.20
CA ALA A 192 -1.02 -0.79 -6.85
C ALA A 192 -1.66 -1.78 -5.87
N PHE A 193 -2.81 -2.36 -6.23
CA PHE A 193 -3.42 -3.44 -5.46
C PHE A 193 -2.62 -4.73 -5.52
N LEU A 194 -2.05 -5.07 -6.67
CA LEU A 194 -1.23 -6.29 -6.81
C LEU A 194 0.00 -6.25 -5.89
N TYR A 195 0.71 -5.13 -5.84
CA TYR A 195 1.87 -4.94 -4.97
C TYR A 195 1.45 -4.92 -3.51
N LEU A 196 0.28 -4.37 -3.18
CA LEU A 196 -0.27 -4.45 -1.83
C LEU A 196 -0.58 -5.90 -1.43
N LEU A 197 -1.13 -6.73 -2.33
CA LEU A 197 -1.32 -8.16 -2.09
C LEU A 197 0.00 -8.90 -1.85
N TYR A 198 1.04 -8.60 -2.63
CA TYR A 198 2.39 -9.12 -2.40
C TYR A 198 2.91 -8.73 -1.01
N PHE A 199 2.73 -7.47 -0.64
CA PHE A 199 3.17 -6.95 0.65
C PHE A 199 2.43 -7.60 1.82
N LEU A 200 1.10 -7.77 1.73
CA LEU A 200 0.29 -8.47 2.72
C LEU A 200 0.76 -9.92 2.92
N TYR A 201 0.96 -10.64 1.81
CA TYR A 201 1.39 -12.03 1.86
C TYR A 201 2.79 -12.16 2.45
N TYR A 202 3.71 -11.29 2.02
CA TYR A 202 5.06 -11.21 2.56
C TYR A 202 5.06 -10.88 4.05
N HIS A 203 4.31 -9.87 4.49
CA HIS A 203 4.27 -9.47 5.89
C HIS A 203 3.71 -10.58 6.79
N LYS A 204 2.65 -11.25 6.35
CA LYS A 204 1.98 -12.28 7.16
C LYS A 204 2.70 -13.63 7.16
N HIS A 205 3.28 -14.02 6.02
CA HIS A 205 3.81 -15.38 5.83
C HIS A 205 5.31 -15.43 5.59
N GLN A 206 5.98 -14.28 5.49
CA GLN A 206 7.42 -14.14 5.20
C GLN A 206 7.82 -14.83 3.88
N ILE A 207 6.91 -14.82 2.90
CA ILE A 207 7.06 -15.45 1.59
C ILE A 207 6.63 -14.46 0.52
N LEU A 208 7.37 -14.35 -0.58
CA LEU A 208 6.88 -13.64 -1.77
C LEU A 208 6.02 -14.58 -2.61
N PRO A 209 4.79 -14.19 -2.98
CA PRO A 209 3.86 -15.07 -3.71
C PRO A 209 4.11 -15.09 -5.23
N SER A 210 5.19 -14.47 -5.71
CA SER A 210 5.55 -14.40 -7.13
C SER A 210 7.07 -14.38 -7.33
N LYS A 211 7.56 -15.17 -8.29
CA LYS A 211 8.97 -15.27 -8.73
C LYS A 211 9.36 -14.20 -9.75
N GLN A 212 8.42 -13.37 -10.19
CA GLN A 212 8.74 -12.30 -11.11
C GLN A 212 9.76 -11.32 -10.52
N MET A 213 10.44 -10.59 -11.41
CA MET A 213 11.51 -9.67 -11.02
C MET A 213 11.02 -8.57 -10.06
N VAL A 214 9.94 -7.86 -10.38
CA VAL A 214 9.45 -6.74 -9.55
C VAL A 214 9.03 -7.19 -8.15
N PRO A 215 8.23 -8.26 -7.96
CA PRO A 215 7.91 -8.79 -6.63
C PRO A 215 9.16 -9.14 -5.81
N ARG A 216 10.17 -9.76 -6.43
CA ARG A 216 11.44 -10.10 -5.76
C ARG A 216 12.20 -8.86 -5.30
N LEU A 217 12.25 -7.81 -6.12
CA LEU A 217 12.87 -6.53 -5.76
C LEU A 217 12.11 -5.86 -4.61
N LEU A 218 10.78 -5.85 -4.66
CA LEU A 218 9.93 -5.30 -3.60
C LEU A 218 10.09 -6.06 -2.28
N GLY A 219 10.14 -7.40 -2.32
CA GLY A 219 10.39 -8.19 -1.12
C GLY A 219 11.73 -7.90 -0.46
N ASN A 220 12.79 -7.73 -1.26
CA ASN A 220 14.11 -7.34 -0.75
C ASN A 220 14.08 -5.94 -0.11
N LEU A 221 13.37 -5.00 -0.76
CA LEU A 221 13.15 -3.67 -0.24
C LEU A 221 12.40 -3.68 1.10
N TRP A 222 11.32 -4.44 1.23
CA TRP A 222 10.57 -4.53 2.49
C TRP A 222 11.36 -5.21 3.61
N ALA A 223 12.11 -6.27 3.29
CA ALA A 223 13.00 -6.94 4.25
C ALA A 223 14.02 -5.97 4.87
N SER A 224 14.53 -5.02 4.08
CA SER A 224 15.57 -4.07 4.50
C SER A 224 15.20 -3.09 5.61
N LYS A 225 13.89 -2.95 5.89
CA LYS A 225 13.36 -2.05 6.94
C LYS A 225 12.59 -2.81 8.04
N GLN A 226 12.70 -4.15 8.08
CA GLN A 226 12.18 -4.96 9.17
C GLN A 226 13.24 -5.09 10.27
N ALA A 227 12.92 -4.67 11.50
CA ALA A 227 13.87 -4.61 12.63
C ALA A 227 14.65 -5.91 12.94
N MET A 228 14.11 -7.07 12.55
CA MET A 228 14.69 -8.39 12.86
C MET A 228 15.01 -9.23 11.61
N ASN A 229 15.06 -8.61 10.41
CA ASN A 229 15.37 -9.31 9.17
C ASN A 229 16.73 -8.87 8.61
N ALA A 230 17.73 -9.75 8.70
CA ALA A 230 19.07 -9.51 8.15
C ALA A 230 19.26 -10.09 6.74
N ASP A 231 18.25 -10.78 6.20
CA ASP A 231 18.39 -11.63 5.02
C ASP A 231 17.95 -10.89 3.73
N TRP A 232 18.44 -9.66 3.57
CA TRP A 232 18.21 -8.81 2.38
C TRP A 232 19.50 -8.60 1.59
N ASN A 233 19.39 -8.20 0.31
CA ASN A 233 20.55 -8.04 -0.57
C ASN A 233 20.90 -6.54 -0.67
N PRO A 234 21.98 -6.09 -0.02
CA PRO A 234 22.31 -4.67 0.02
C PRO A 234 22.68 -4.06 -1.31
N SER A 235 23.13 -4.85 -2.29
CA SER A 235 23.46 -4.36 -3.62
C SER A 235 22.25 -3.87 -4.43
N LEU A 236 21.03 -4.25 -4.02
CA LEU A 236 19.80 -3.88 -4.73
C LEU A 236 19.23 -2.54 -4.29
N LEU A 237 19.68 -2.02 -3.14
CA LEU A 237 19.07 -0.86 -2.51
C LEU A 237 19.92 0.38 -2.68
N GLN A 238 19.21 1.49 -2.85
CA GLN A 238 19.77 2.81 -2.72
C GLN A 238 19.24 3.42 -1.42
N THR A 239 20.12 4.12 -0.71
CA THR A 239 19.77 4.84 0.51
C THR A 239 20.01 6.32 0.31
N GLU A 240 19.06 7.14 0.75
CA GLU A 240 19.18 8.60 0.71
C GLU A 240 18.87 9.15 2.10
N GLN A 241 19.77 10.01 2.61
CA GLN A 241 19.54 10.70 3.87
C GLN A 241 18.41 11.72 3.70
N LEU A 242 17.63 11.91 4.77
CA LEU A 242 16.68 13.01 4.80
C LEU A 242 17.47 14.32 4.91
N LYS A 243 17.35 15.18 3.90
CA LYS A 243 17.90 16.54 3.99
C LYS A 243 16.96 17.38 4.85
N GLU A 244 17.51 18.12 5.80
CA GLU A 244 16.77 19.22 6.44
C GLU A 244 16.45 20.27 5.38
N MET A 245 15.27 20.87 5.46
CA MET A 245 14.98 22.07 4.67
C MET A 245 15.50 23.24 5.48
N ASP A 246 16.52 23.91 4.95
CA ASP A 246 16.91 25.26 5.40
C ASP A 246 15.75 26.25 5.18
#